data_AF-A0A829CTR2-F1
#
_entry.id   AF-A0A829CTR2-F1
#
_cell.length_a   1.000
_cell.length_b   1.000
_cell.length_c   1.000
_cell.angle_alpha   90.00
_cell.angle_beta   90.00
_cell.angle_gamma   90.00
#
_symmetry.space_group_name_H-M   'P 1'
#
loop_
_entity.id
_entity.type
_entity.pdbx_description
1 polymer ?
#
loop_
_entity_poly.entity_id
_entity_poly.type
_entity_poly.pdbx_seq_one_letter_code
_entity_poly.pdbx_strand_id
1 'polypeptide(L)'
;MIENNYFLENQDLQENFQFIIDWKEIIDGFEDDFADHKIFQKNGNESLSMAPGSHDEALEYYKSILESGGEIAGKQIAPISKDMDSEGLKYSSGKVLFQKL
;
A
#
# COMPACT_ATOMS: atom_id res chain seq x y z
N MET A 1 15.49 -8.74 -12.02
CA MET A 1 14.04 -8.93 -11.90
C MET A 1 13.35 -7.99 -12.86
N ILE A 2 12.09 -8.22 -13.20
CA ILE A 2 11.35 -7.29 -14.07
C ILE A 2 10.95 -6.09 -13.21
N GLU A 3 11.31 -4.88 -13.65
CA GLU A 3 10.90 -3.62 -13.04
C GLU A 3 9.51 -3.26 -13.56
N ASN A 4 8.48 -3.47 -12.76
CA ASN A 4 7.11 -3.10 -13.10
C ASN A 4 6.27 -2.89 -11.84
N ASN A 5 5.03 -2.43 -11.94
CA ASN A 5 4.15 -2.35 -10.78
C ASN A 5 3.64 -3.74 -10.37
N TYR A 6 4.06 -4.24 -9.21
CA TYR A 6 3.77 -5.62 -8.80
C TYR A 6 2.32 -5.89 -8.41
N PHE A 7 1.47 -4.85 -8.30
CA PHE A 7 0.04 -4.99 -8.11
C PHE A 7 -0.72 -4.95 -9.45
N LEU A 8 -0.50 -3.89 -10.25
CA LEU A 8 -1.22 -3.68 -11.52
C LEU A 8 -0.97 -4.78 -12.55
N GLU A 9 0.23 -5.35 -12.52
CA GLU A 9 0.73 -6.26 -13.57
C GLU A 9 0.67 -7.72 -13.12
N ASN A 10 0.08 -7.96 -11.95
CA ASN A 10 -0.19 -9.29 -11.42
C ASN A 10 -1.67 -9.59 -11.57
N GLN A 11 -2.01 -10.38 -12.59
CA GLN A 11 -3.39 -10.76 -12.92
C GLN A 11 -4.11 -11.41 -11.73
N ASP A 12 -3.43 -12.23 -10.94
CA ASP A 12 -4.04 -12.89 -9.78
C ASP A 12 -4.43 -11.86 -8.71
N LEU A 13 -3.57 -10.87 -8.44
CA LEU A 13 -3.90 -9.79 -7.51
C LEU A 13 -5.04 -8.91 -8.03
N GLN A 14 -5.08 -8.64 -9.34
CA GLN A 14 -6.17 -7.89 -9.95
C GLN A 14 -7.50 -8.65 -9.85
N GLU A 15 -7.50 -9.96 -10.11
CA GLU A 15 -8.71 -10.79 -10.01
C GLU A 15 -9.18 -10.93 -8.56
N ASN A 16 -8.25 -11.10 -7.61
CA ASN A 16 -8.57 -11.11 -6.18
C ASN A 16 -9.24 -9.80 -5.77
N PHE A 17 -8.65 -8.67 -6.16
CA PHE A 17 -9.19 -7.34 -5.86
C PHE A 17 -10.56 -7.12 -6.50
N GLN A 18 -10.77 -7.54 -7.75
CA GLN A 18 -12.00 -7.23 -8.49
C GLN A 18 -13.17 -8.17 -8.17
N PHE A 19 -12.89 -9.44 -7.88
CA PHE A 19 -13.95 -10.47 -7.89
C PHE A 19 -14.01 -11.35 -6.64
N ILE A 20 -12.96 -11.40 -5.83
CA ILE A 20 -12.90 -12.34 -4.69
C ILE A 20 -13.18 -11.63 -3.37
N ILE A 21 -12.66 -10.41 -3.19
CA ILE A 21 -12.85 -9.66 -1.95
C ILE A 21 -14.27 -9.08 -1.88
N ASP A 22 -14.99 -9.36 -0.79
CA ASP A 22 -16.23 -8.67 -0.47
C ASP A 22 -15.91 -7.29 0.10
N TRP A 23 -15.70 -6.32 -0.79
CA TRP A 23 -15.39 -4.95 -0.41
C TRP A 23 -16.50 -4.29 0.39
N LYS A 24 -17.75 -4.71 0.21
CA LYS A 24 -18.85 -4.15 1.00
C LYS A 24 -18.67 -4.53 2.47
N GLU A 25 -18.40 -5.80 2.75
CA GLU A 25 -18.16 -6.27 4.12
C GLU A 25 -16.96 -5.55 4.76
N ILE A 26 -15.85 -5.44 4.02
CA ILE A 26 -14.64 -4.77 4.52
C ILE A 26 -14.91 -3.29 4.79
N ILE A 27 -15.46 -2.55 3.82
CA ILE A 27 -15.70 -1.11 3.96
C ILE A 27 -16.70 -0.82 5.08
N ASP A 28 -17.80 -1.59 5.16
CA ASP A 28 -18.78 -1.44 6.25
C ASP A 28 -18.13 -1.68 7.62
N GLY A 29 -17.20 -2.64 7.72
CA GLY A 29 -16.52 -2.99 8.96
C GLY A 29 -15.43 -2.02 9.39
N PHE A 30 -14.75 -1.36 8.45
CA PHE A 30 -13.60 -0.50 8.74
C PHE A 30 -13.92 1.00 8.76
N GLU A 31 -14.85 1.47 7.92
CA GLU A 31 -15.12 2.91 7.77
C GLU A 31 -16.16 3.47 8.76
N ASP A 32 -16.82 2.61 9.55
CA ASP A 32 -17.81 2.99 10.59
C ASP A 32 -18.84 4.02 10.09
N ASP A 33 -19.50 3.70 8.97
CA ASP A 33 -20.42 4.62 8.27
C ASP A 33 -19.75 5.98 7.93
N PHE A 34 -18.47 5.95 7.55
CA PHE A 34 -17.64 7.10 7.19
C PHE A 34 -17.56 8.15 8.30
N ALA A 35 -17.41 7.70 9.56
CA ALA A 35 -17.40 8.57 10.74
C ALA A 35 -16.30 9.64 10.67
N ASP A 36 -15.11 9.28 10.22
CA ASP A 36 -13.97 10.21 10.13
C ASP A 36 -14.21 11.31 9.10
N HIS A 37 -14.81 10.97 7.95
CA HIS A 37 -15.21 11.96 6.95
C HIS A 37 -16.28 12.92 7.50
N LYS A 38 -17.25 12.43 8.27
CA LYS A 38 -18.24 13.27 8.94
C LYS A 38 -17.62 14.19 9.98
N ILE A 39 -16.61 13.72 10.73
CA ILE A 39 -15.86 14.56 11.67
C ILE A 39 -15.13 15.66 10.90
N PHE A 40 -14.42 15.32 9.82
CA PHE A 40 -13.74 16.29 8.96
C PHE A 40 -14.68 17.37 8.45
N GLN A 41 -15.84 16.99 7.89
CA GLN A 41 -16.85 17.96 7.43
C GLN A 41 -17.34 18.89 8.55
N LYS A 42 -17.40 18.41 9.79
CA LYS A 42 -17.91 19.18 10.93
C LYS A 42 -16.91 20.18 11.49
N ASN A 43 -15.64 19.80 11.61
CA ASN A 43 -14.65 20.58 12.37
C ASN A 43 -13.37 20.92 11.59
N GLY A 44 -13.25 20.48 10.34
CA GLY A 44 -12.08 20.74 9.50
C GLY A 44 -10.80 20.09 10.03
N ASN A 45 -10.90 18.96 10.74
CA ASN A 45 -9.71 18.27 11.23
C ASN A 45 -8.85 17.72 10.08
N GLU A 46 -7.80 18.45 9.72
CA GLU A 46 -6.89 18.13 8.62
C GLU A 46 -6.29 16.71 8.68
N SER A 47 -6.19 16.10 9.86
CA SER A 47 -5.72 14.71 9.97
C SER A 47 -6.67 13.69 9.32
N LEU A 48 -7.92 14.08 9.07
CA LEU A 48 -8.98 13.27 8.48
C LEU A 48 -9.35 13.76 7.06
N SER A 49 -8.55 14.66 6.47
CA SER A 49 -8.82 15.25 5.15
C SER A 49 -8.92 14.23 4.01
N MET A 50 -8.31 13.06 4.19
CA MET A 50 -8.31 11.95 3.21
C MET A 50 -9.32 10.85 3.56
N ALA A 51 -10.13 10.99 4.62
CA ALA A 51 -11.11 9.99 4.99
C ALA A 51 -12.19 9.87 3.90
N PRO A 52 -12.47 8.66 3.38
CA PRO A 52 -13.47 8.48 2.34
C PRO A 52 -14.87 8.75 2.88
N GLY A 53 -15.74 9.34 2.04
CA GLY A 53 -17.13 9.63 2.37
C GLY A 53 -18.15 8.65 1.78
N SER A 54 -17.69 7.67 1.00
CA SER A 54 -18.54 6.67 0.36
C SER A 54 -17.78 5.37 0.07
N HIS A 55 -18.52 4.29 -0.26
CA HIS A 55 -17.91 3.01 -0.63
C HIS A 55 -16.99 3.11 -1.84
N ASP A 56 -17.38 3.88 -2.86
CA ASP A 56 -16.57 4.06 -4.07
C ASP A 56 -15.28 4.82 -3.76
N GLU A 57 -15.36 5.86 -2.93
CA GLU A 57 -14.18 6.60 -2.48
C GLU A 57 -13.24 5.73 -1.64
N ALA A 58 -13.78 4.92 -0.73
CA ALA A 58 -12.98 4.00 0.09
C ALA A 58 -12.28 2.95 -0.78
N LEU A 59 -13.01 2.34 -1.72
CA LEU A 59 -12.47 1.34 -2.62
C LEU A 59 -11.35 1.91 -3.51
N GLU A 60 -11.57 3.10 -4.08
CA GLU A 60 -10.56 3.78 -4.90
C GLU A 60 -9.34 4.17 -4.05
N TYR A 61 -9.56 4.65 -2.82
CA TYR A 61 -8.47 4.93 -1.90
C TYR A 61 -7.64 3.68 -1.59
N TYR A 62 -8.27 2.57 -1.23
CA TYR A 62 -7.58 1.30 -0.96
C TYR A 62 -6.82 0.79 -2.17
N LYS A 63 -7.41 0.91 -3.36
CA LYS A 63 -6.75 0.57 -4.63
C LYS A 63 -5.48 1.41 -4.83
N SER A 64 -5.56 2.72 -4.62
CA SER A 64 -4.42 3.63 -4.78
C SER A 64 -3.24 3.27 -3.86
N ILE A 65 -3.52 2.76 -2.66
CA ILE A 65 -2.50 2.27 -1.72
C ILE A 65 -1.82 1.01 -2.28
N LEU A 66 -2.60 0.06 -2.82
CA LEU A 66 -2.06 -1.16 -3.43
C LEU A 66 -1.22 -0.84 -4.69
N GLU A 67 -1.68 0.09 -5.53
CA GLU A 67 -0.93 0.57 -6.68
C GLU A 67 0.40 1.20 -6.26
N SER A 68 0.38 2.08 -5.26
CA SER A 68 1.58 2.72 -4.71
C SER A 68 2.54 1.68 -4.10
N GLY A 69 2.02 0.70 -3.37
CA GLY A 69 2.80 -0.40 -2.81
C GLY A 69 3.44 -1.27 -3.90
N GLY A 70 2.69 -1.58 -4.95
CA GLY A 70 3.18 -2.34 -6.10
C GLY A 70 4.30 -1.61 -6.87
N GLU A 71 4.20 -0.29 -6.99
CA GLU A 71 5.24 0.56 -7.58
C GLU A 71 6.53 0.54 -6.75
N ILE A 72 6.43 0.76 -5.44
CA ILE A 72 7.60 0.73 -4.53
C ILE A 72 8.24 -0.66 -4.57
N ALA A 73 7.43 -1.71 -4.44
CA ALA A 73 7.91 -3.09 -4.44
C ALA A 73 8.65 -3.42 -5.75
N GLY A 74 8.06 -3.10 -6.89
CA GLY A 74 8.59 -3.54 -8.17
C GLY A 74 9.61 -2.60 -8.82
N LYS A 75 9.62 -1.31 -8.50
CA LYS A 75 10.57 -0.34 -9.08
C LYS A 75 11.63 0.19 -8.11
N GLN A 76 11.45 0.04 -6.80
CA GLN A 76 12.45 0.48 -5.82
C GLN A 76 13.10 -0.69 -5.08
N ILE A 77 12.30 -1.66 -4.61
CA ILE A 77 12.81 -2.79 -3.82
C ILE A 77 13.35 -3.91 -4.70
N ALA A 78 12.61 -4.29 -5.75
CA ALA A 78 12.98 -5.37 -6.63
C ALA A 78 14.33 -5.19 -7.36
N PRO A 79 14.71 -4.00 -7.86
CA PRO A 79 16.00 -3.83 -8.54
C PRO A 79 17.20 -4.15 -7.65
N ILE A 80 17.11 -3.84 -6.35
CA ILE A 80 18.22 -3.92 -5.39
C ILE A 80 18.25 -5.25 -4.61
N SER A 81 17.16 -6.03 -4.63
CA SER A 81 17.01 -7.16 -3.72
C SER A 81 18.03 -8.28 -3.98
N LYS A 82 18.40 -8.51 -5.24
CA LYS A 82 19.39 -9.52 -5.61
C LYS A 82 20.77 -9.18 -5.04
N ASP A 83 21.16 -7.93 -5.16
CA ASP A 83 22.48 -7.48 -4.70
C ASP A 83 22.53 -7.48 -3.18
N MET A 84 21.44 -7.03 -2.52
CA MET A 84 21.27 -7.12 -1.07
C MET A 84 21.38 -8.56 -0.55
N ASP A 85 20.75 -9.53 -1.22
CA ASP A 85 20.82 -10.95 -0.85
C ASP A 85 22.23 -11.52 -1.03
N SER A 86 22.87 -11.20 -2.15
CA SER A 86 24.21 -11.72 -2.46
C SER A 86 25.30 -11.21 -1.52
N GLU A 87 25.22 -9.94 -1.11
CA GLU A 87 26.26 -9.33 -0.28
C GLU A 87 25.98 -9.47 1.22
N GLY A 88 24.71 -9.48 1.61
CA GLY A 88 24.28 -9.54 3.01
C GLY A 88 24.69 -8.32 3.84
N LEU A 89 24.43 -8.43 5.15
CA LEU A 89 24.78 -7.43 6.15
C LEU A 89 26.20 -7.65 6.65
N LYS A 90 26.93 -6.56 6.90
CA LYS A 90 28.28 -6.62 7.49
C LYS A 90 28.24 -6.12 8.92
N TYR A 91 28.77 -6.90 9.86
CA TYR A 91 28.95 -6.46 11.25
C TYR A 91 30.39 -6.05 11.49
N SER A 92 30.59 -4.84 12.03
CA SER A 92 31.90 -4.37 12.46
C SER A 92 31.79 -3.41 13.63
N SER A 93 32.59 -3.63 14.68
CA SER A 93 32.74 -2.72 15.81
C SER A 93 31.43 -2.31 16.49
N GLY A 94 30.54 -3.28 16.74
CA GLY A 94 29.24 -3.01 17.39
C GLY A 94 28.18 -2.40 16.47
N LYS A 95 28.45 -2.28 15.17
CA LYS A 95 27.52 -1.71 14.19
C LYS A 95 27.23 -2.67 13.05
N VAL A 96 25.97 -2.67 12.62
CA VAL A 96 25.53 -3.34 11.39
C VAL A 96 25.59 -2.32 10.26
N LEU A 97 26.27 -2.69 9.18
CA LEU A 97 26.39 -1.91 7.96
C LEU A 97 25.44 -2.52 6.93
N PHE A 98 24.45 -1.71 6.55
CA PHE A 98 23.60 -1.97 5.40
C PHE A 98 24.35 -1.54 4.14
N GLN A 99 24.08 -2.23 3.03
CA GLN A 99 24.68 -1.86 1.76
C GLN A 99 24.13 -0.51 1.30
N LYS A 100 25.00 0.30 0.69
CA LYS A 100 24.59 1.56 0.11
C LYS A 100 23.92 1.28 -1.23
N LEU A 101 22.70 1.79 -1.37
CA LEU A 101 21.95 1.85 -2.62
C LEU A 101 22.60 2.86 -3.57
#